data_AF-A0A7C3XWG4-F1
#
_entry.id   AF-A0A7C3XWG4-F1
#
_cell.length_a   1.000
_cell.length_b   1.000
_cell.length_c   1.000
_cell.angle_alpha   90.00
_cell.angle_beta   90.00
_cell.angle_gamma   90.00
#
_symmetry.space_group_name_H-M   'P 1'
#
loop_
_entity.id
_entity.type
_entity.pdbx_description
1 polymer ?
#
loop_
_entity_poly.entity_id
_entity_poly.type
_entity_poly.pdbx_seq_one_letter_code
_entity_poly.pdbx_strand_id
1 'polypeptide(L)'
;MIEAKHIHNPSSKLNYFDKGRNLLDNAIKNNPDNIELKFLRICVQANTPFFLGYNKQIETDKAFILSKYSSISDLDLKKRIKEFINQSSICTPQEKNIYLK
;
A
#
# COMPACT_ATOMS: atom_id res chain seq x y z
N MET A 1 14.28 -32.47 1.36
CA MET A 1 12.88 -32.18 0.97
C MET A 1 11.85 -32.47 2.09
N ILE A 2 12.23 -32.58 3.37
CA ILE A 2 11.27 -32.83 4.48
C ILE A 2 11.11 -31.62 5.43
N GLU A 3 11.98 -30.61 5.40
CA GLU A 3 11.91 -29.46 6.31
C GLU A 3 11.40 -28.15 5.69
N ALA A 4 10.74 -28.20 4.51
CA ALA A 4 10.14 -27.01 3.89
C ALA A 4 8.60 -26.98 3.96
N LYS A 5 7.98 -28.04 4.49
CA LYS A 5 6.52 -28.18 4.54
C LYS A 5 5.85 -27.58 5.77
N HIS A 6 6.59 -27.14 6.80
CA HIS A 6 5.99 -26.84 8.11
C HIS A 6 6.36 -25.48 8.74
N ILE A 7 6.31 -24.39 7.98
CA ILE A 7 5.93 -23.10 8.62
C ILE A 7 4.41 -22.99 8.52
N HIS A 8 3.73 -23.92 9.18
CA HIS A 8 2.27 -23.99 9.35
C HIS A 8 1.83 -23.33 10.66
N ASN A 9 2.53 -22.28 11.12
CA ASN A 9 2.06 -21.53 12.29
C ASN A 9 1.51 -20.16 11.84
N PRO A 10 0.18 -19.99 11.74
CA PRO A 10 -0.47 -18.72 11.43
C PRO A 10 0.07 -17.55 12.29
N SER A 11 0.43 -17.83 13.54
CA SER A 11 1.00 -16.87 14.48
C SER A 11 2.35 -16.32 14.03
N SER A 12 3.22 -17.15 13.44
CA SER A 12 4.52 -16.67 12.91
C SER A 12 4.32 -15.76 11.70
N LYS A 13 3.39 -16.11 10.80
CA LYS A 13 3.06 -15.30 9.61
C LYS A 13 2.45 -13.96 10.00
N LEU A 14 1.58 -13.95 11.01
CA LEU A 14 1.00 -12.72 11.56
C LEU A 14 2.09 -11.83 12.20
N ASN A 15 3.00 -12.42 12.98
CA ASN A 15 4.13 -11.68 13.56
C ASN A 15 5.03 -11.04 12.49
N TYR A 16 5.29 -11.72 11.37
CA TYR A 16 6.02 -11.12 10.25
C TYR A 16 5.25 -9.97 9.59
N PHE A 17 3.93 -10.12 9.43
CA PHE A 17 3.07 -9.04 8.95
C PHE A 17 3.11 -7.83 9.88
N ASP A 18 2.95 -8.03 11.19
CA ASP A 18 2.99 -6.94 12.18
C ASP A 18 4.35 -6.23 12.20
N LYS A 19 5.45 -6.99 12.11
CA LYS A 19 6.81 -6.42 11.97
C LYS A 19 6.93 -5.58 10.69
N GLY A 20 6.46 -6.10 9.55
CA GLY A 20 6.48 -5.40 8.28
C GLY A 20 5.64 -4.12 8.29
N ARG A 21 4.42 -4.18 8.84
CA ARG A 21 3.57 -3.00 9.06
C ARG A 21 4.29 -1.96 9.90
N ASN A 22 4.83 -2.36 11.06
CA ASN A 22 5.47 -1.42 11.98
C ASN A 22 6.71 -0.77 11.35
N LEU A 23 7.50 -1.52 10.57
CA LEU A 23 8.63 -0.98 9.80
C LEU A 23 8.15 0.05 8.78
N LEU A 24 7.11 -0.26 8.02
CA LEU A 24 6.57 0.64 7.00
C LEU A 24 5.98 1.92 7.64
N ASP A 25 5.22 1.78 8.71
CA ASP A 25 4.66 2.92 9.43
C ASP A 25 5.75 3.81 10.04
N ASN A 26 6.83 3.21 10.56
CA ASN A 26 7.97 3.99 11.05
C ASN A 26 8.73 4.69 9.92
N ALA A 27 8.91 4.03 8.77
CA ALA A 27 9.52 4.66 7.59
C ALA A 27 8.71 5.87 7.11
N ILE A 28 7.37 5.77 7.10
CA ILE A 28 6.45 6.86 6.76
C ILE A 28 6.49 7.97 7.81
N LYS A 29 6.55 7.63 9.12
CA LYS A 29 6.70 8.65 10.17
C LYS A 29 7.98 9.45 10.04
N ASN A 30 9.07 8.80 9.64
CA ASN A 30 10.36 9.45 9.42
C ASN A 30 10.39 10.26 8.12
N ASN A 31 9.63 9.84 7.10
CA ASN A 31 9.57 10.50 5.79
C ASN A 31 8.11 10.71 5.35
N PRO A 32 7.37 11.61 6.02
CA PRO A 32 5.92 11.76 5.82
C PRO A 32 5.55 12.31 4.43
N ASP A 33 6.48 12.96 3.74
CA ASP A 33 6.28 13.51 2.40
C ASP A 33 6.64 12.54 1.27
N ASN A 34 7.13 11.35 1.59
CA ASN A 34 7.52 10.36 0.59
C ASN A 34 6.29 9.65 0.00
N ILE A 35 6.03 9.91 -1.29
CA ILE A 35 4.91 9.36 -2.05
C ILE A 35 5.03 7.84 -2.22
N GLU A 36 6.23 7.32 -2.47
CA GLU A 36 6.45 5.89 -2.67
C GLU A 36 6.12 5.07 -1.43
N LEU A 37 6.50 5.56 -0.24
CA LEU A 37 6.21 4.86 1.01
C LEU A 37 4.71 4.78 1.27
N LYS A 38 3.97 5.85 0.98
CA LYS A 38 2.50 5.85 1.09
C LYS A 38 1.85 4.96 0.03
N PHE A 39 2.37 4.98 -1.20
CA PHE A 39 1.91 4.08 -2.26
C PHE A 39 2.13 2.62 -1.88
N LEU A 40 3.32 2.28 -1.37
CA LEU A 40 3.63 0.96 -0.86
C LEU A 40 2.68 0.55 0.26
N ARG A 41 2.34 1.46 1.20
CA ARG A 41 1.36 1.19 2.24
C ARG A 41 -0.01 0.86 1.65
N ILE A 42 -0.51 1.62 0.69
CA ILE A 42 -1.78 1.30 0.01
C ILE A 42 -1.72 -0.08 -0.63
N CYS A 43 -0.63 -0.43 -1.33
CA CYS A 43 -0.45 -1.76 -1.94
C CYS A 43 -0.50 -2.90 -0.91
N VAL A 44 0.09 -2.70 0.28
CA VAL A 44 0.04 -3.70 1.35
C VAL A 44 -1.37 -3.77 1.96
N GLN A 45 -1.98 -2.63 2.26
CA GLN A 45 -3.33 -2.54 2.85
C GLN A 45 -4.38 -3.16 1.93
N ALA A 46 -4.25 -2.94 0.62
CA ALA A 46 -5.05 -3.54 -0.44
C ALA A 46 -5.08 -5.07 -0.44
N ASN A 47 -3.94 -5.69 -0.13
CA ASN A 47 -3.79 -7.14 -0.09
C ASN A 47 -3.98 -7.72 1.33
N THR A 48 -4.28 -6.87 2.32
CA THR A 48 -4.46 -7.30 3.71
C THR A 48 -5.94 -7.61 4.00
N PRO A 49 -6.25 -8.79 4.57
CA PRO A 49 -7.61 -9.11 4.99
C PRO A 49 -8.21 -8.09 5.95
N PHE A 50 -9.51 -7.77 5.79
CA PHE A 50 -10.18 -6.73 6.56
C PHE A 50 -10.13 -6.96 8.09
N PHE A 51 -10.14 -8.22 8.54
CA PHE A 51 -10.12 -8.58 9.95
C PHE A 51 -8.81 -8.22 10.66
N LEU A 52 -7.73 -7.90 9.93
CA LEU A 52 -6.46 -7.44 10.49
C LEU A 52 -6.42 -5.92 10.76
N GLY A 53 -7.47 -5.18 10.36
CA GLY A 53 -7.63 -3.77 10.70
C GLY A 53 -6.58 -2.82 10.11
N TYR A 54 -5.77 -3.27 9.15
CA TYR A 54 -4.75 -2.47 8.49
C TYR A 54 -5.30 -1.80 7.21
N ASN A 55 -6.33 -0.98 7.36
CA ASN A 55 -6.97 -0.27 6.24
C ASN A 55 -7.33 1.19 6.59
N LYS A 56 -6.99 1.66 7.80
CA LYS A 56 -7.40 2.97 8.31
C LYS A 56 -6.77 4.15 7.57
N GLN A 57 -5.61 3.95 6.94
CA GLN A 57 -4.84 5.00 6.27
C GLN A 57 -5.06 5.06 4.76
N ILE A 58 -5.86 4.12 4.20
CA ILE A 58 -6.08 4.02 2.74
C ILE A 58 -6.59 5.35 2.18
N GLU A 59 -7.62 5.95 2.79
CA GLU A 59 -8.21 7.21 2.30
C GLU A 59 -7.23 8.40 2.41
N THR A 60 -6.53 8.53 3.53
CA THR A 60 -5.56 9.61 3.75
C THR A 60 -4.38 9.54 2.79
N ASP A 61 -3.86 8.33 2.55
CA ASP A 61 -2.74 8.15 1.63
C ASP A 61 -3.17 8.35 0.18
N LYS A 62 -4.37 7.90 -0.22
CA LYS A 62 -4.93 8.19 -1.55
C LYS A 62 -5.03 9.68 -1.78
N ALA A 63 -5.61 10.43 -0.85
CA ALA A 63 -5.74 11.88 -0.96
C ALA A 63 -4.37 12.58 -1.09
N PHE A 64 -3.39 12.13 -0.32
CA PHE A 64 -2.02 12.65 -0.41
C PHE A 64 -1.39 12.38 -1.79
N ILE A 65 -1.45 11.14 -2.26
CA ILE A 65 -0.89 10.75 -3.56
C ILE A 65 -1.57 11.54 -4.67
N LEU A 66 -2.90 11.68 -4.65
CA LEU A 66 -3.66 12.51 -5.60
C LEU A 66 -3.15 13.93 -5.67
N SER A 67 -3.01 14.57 -4.51
CA SER A 67 -2.57 15.97 -4.43
C SER A 67 -1.17 16.20 -4.99
N LYS A 68 -0.31 15.17 -4.92
CA LYS A 68 1.08 15.23 -5.37
C LYS A 68 1.31 14.57 -6.73
N TYR A 69 0.34 13.84 -7.27
CA TYR A 69 0.48 13.02 -8.47
C TYR A 69 0.94 13.81 -9.70
N SER A 70 0.43 15.03 -9.85
CA SER A 70 0.83 15.94 -10.93
C SER A 70 2.28 16.43 -10.80
N SER A 71 2.82 16.47 -9.58
CA SER A 71 4.18 16.93 -9.25
C SER A 71 5.20 15.79 -9.19
N ILE A 72 4.80 14.53 -9.41
CA ILE A 72 5.74 13.40 -9.46
C ILE A 72 6.62 13.55 -10.70
N SER A 73 7.94 13.71 -10.48
CA SER A 73 8.96 13.75 -11.53
C SER A 73 9.31 12.36 -12.06
N ASP A 74 9.16 11.33 -11.24
CA ASP A 74 9.43 9.94 -11.61
C ASP A 74 8.29 9.35 -12.46
N LEU A 75 8.58 9.16 -13.75
CA LEU A 75 7.63 8.63 -14.72
C LEU A 75 7.29 7.14 -14.47
N ASP A 76 8.23 6.35 -13.95
CA ASP A 76 8.00 4.93 -13.65
C ASP A 76 7.05 4.81 -12.46
N LEU A 77 7.31 5.55 -11.39
CA LEU A 77 6.42 5.61 -10.22
C LEU A 77 5.02 6.07 -10.63
N LYS A 78 4.93 7.14 -11.42
CA LYS A 78 3.65 7.67 -11.90
C LYS A 78 2.86 6.63 -12.70
N LYS A 79 3.55 5.87 -13.57
CA LYS A 79 2.96 4.77 -14.32
C LYS A 79 2.48 3.65 -13.41
N ARG A 80 3.28 3.20 -12.45
CA ARG A 80 2.91 2.14 -11.49
C ARG A 80 1.69 2.52 -10.65
N ILE A 81 1.63 3.76 -10.18
CA ILE A 81 0.48 4.28 -9.44
C ILE A 81 -0.78 4.21 -10.33
N LYS A 82 -0.68 4.67 -11.58
CA LYS A 82 -1.79 4.62 -12.55
C LYS A 82 -2.25 3.19 -12.82
N GLU A 83 -1.32 2.27 -13.06
CA GLU A 83 -1.62 0.85 -13.30
C GLU A 83 -2.28 0.19 -12.08
N PHE A 84 -1.76 0.45 -10.88
CA PHE A 84 -2.33 -0.08 -9.64
C PHE A 84 -3.75 0.43 -9.39
N ILE A 85 -4.04 1.70 -9.65
CA ILE A 85 -5.38 2.27 -9.48
C ILE A 85 -6.36 1.67 -10.49
N ASN A 86 -5.91 1.40 -11.71
CA ASN A 86 -6.73 0.73 -12.72
C ASN A 86 -7.07 -0.71 -12.33
N GLN A 87 -6.07 -1.47 -11.88
CA GLN A 87 -6.20 -2.90 -11.57
C GLN A 87 -6.85 -3.18 -10.21
N SER A 88 -6.64 -2.32 -9.22
CA SER A 88 -7.13 -2.56 -7.86
C SER A 88 -8.64 -2.32 -7.73
N SER A 89 -9.30 -3.21 -7.00
CA SER A 89 -10.70 -3.10 -6.57
C SER A 89 -10.89 -2.21 -5.34
N ILE A 90 -9.79 -1.70 -4.77
CA ILE A 90 -9.78 -0.84 -3.58
C ILE A 90 -10.09 0.61 -3.93
N CYS A 91 -9.89 1.01 -5.19
CA CYS A 91 -10.24 2.35 -5.66
C CYS A 91 -11.68 2.36 -6.18
N THR A 92 -12.48 3.30 -5.68
CA THR A 92 -13.86 3.49 -6.13
C THR A 92 -13.90 4.01 -7.58
N PRO A 93 -14.99 3.77 -8.33
CA PRO A 93 -15.14 4.26 -9.71
C PRO A 93 -14.93 5.78 -9.86
N GLN A 94 -15.29 6.55 -8.83
CA GLN A 94 -15.19 8.00 -8.77
C GLN A 94 -13.73 8.47 -8.68
N GLU A 95 -12.88 7.73 -7.96
CA GLU A 95 -11.45 8.04 -7.83
C GLU A 95 -10.69 7.74 -9.13
N LYS A 96 -11.05 6.66 -9.84
CA LYS A 96 -10.41 6.28 -11.12
C LYS A 96 -10.48 7.40 -12.16
N ASN A 97 -11.55 8.19 -12.20
CA ASN A 97 -11.71 9.31 -13.14
C ASN A 97 -10.70 10.46 -12.93
N ILE A 98 -10.15 10.63 -11.72
CA ILE A 98 -9.24 11.72 -11.39
C ILE A 98 -7.80 11.39 -11.82
N TYR A 99 -7.41 10.11 -11.76
CA TYR A 99 -6.08 9.63 -12.17
C TYR A 99 -5.95 9.33 -13.67
N LEU A 100 -7.06 9.39 -14.40
CA LEU A 100 -7.15 9.04 -15.83
C LEU A 100 -7.28 10.24 -16.78
N LYS A 101 -7.36 11.47 -16.26
CA LYS A 101 -7.14 12.68 -17.06
C LYS A 101 -5.64 12.92 -17.27
#